data_AF-A0A3N5EX51-F1
#
_entry.id   AF-A0A3N5EX51-F1
#
_cell.length_a   1.000
_cell.length_b   1.000
_cell.length_c   1.000
_cell.angle_alpha   90.00
_cell.angle_beta   90.00
_cell.angle_gamma   90.00
#
_symmetry.space_group_name_H-M   'P 1'
#
loop_
_entity.id
_entity.type
_entity.pdbx_description
1 polymer ?
#
loop_
_entity_poly.entity_id
_entity_poly.type
_entity_poly.pdbx_seq_one_letter_code
_entity_poly.pdbx_strand_id
1 'polypeptide(L)'
;MLSRAADSIYWIARYMERAENVARLIDVNLHHMLDLPPGTPEQWKPLVAVTGDLYRFLERYESTSRETAIEFLAFDPGNPNSIFSCLRAARENARSIRDVVSSDMWEHLNATYLQVSDDDAHERVRQSPYEFFSEIKLAGRLFEGLTDDTMSHGEAWHFGRMGRLIERGDKGSRIRDFKHFLPGGSPMEEIEGSVVLQCASALELYRKRHGRLVKERIVDFLLLDREFPRSV
;
A
#
# COMPACT_ATOMS: atom_id res chain seq x y z
N MET A 1 0.10 21.02 22.90
CA MET A 1 0.35 19.56 22.82
C MET A 1 -0.62 18.87 21.86
N LEU A 2 -1.94 19.16 21.91
CA LEU A 2 -2.96 18.62 20.99
C LEU A 2 -2.60 18.68 19.49
N SER A 3 -2.10 19.81 18.98
CA SER A 3 -1.73 19.94 17.56
C SER A 3 -0.61 18.99 17.12
N ARG A 4 0.33 18.63 18.01
CA ARG A 4 1.42 17.71 17.69
C ARG A 4 0.93 16.27 17.68
N ALA A 5 0.15 15.89 18.70
CA ALA A 5 -0.45 14.57 18.78
C ALA A 5 -1.33 14.27 17.56
N ALA A 6 -2.18 15.23 17.17
CA ALA A 6 -3.03 15.14 15.99
C ALA A 6 -2.22 15.00 14.69
N ASP A 7 -1.18 15.83 14.49
CA ASP A 7 -0.33 15.76 13.29
C ASP A 7 0.44 14.43 13.22
N SER A 8 1.05 13.99 14.32
CA SER A 8 1.77 12.72 14.35
C SER A 8 0.88 11.52 14.11
N ILE A 9 -0.28 11.40 14.77
CA ILE A 9 -1.19 10.25 14.55
C ILE A 9 -1.80 10.25 13.15
N TYR A 10 -2.10 11.44 12.62
CA TYR A 10 -2.52 11.60 11.24
C TYR A 10 -1.49 11.02 10.27
N TRP A 11 -0.21 11.39 10.42
CA TRP A 11 0.86 10.91 9.56
C TRP A 11 1.20 9.44 9.78
N ILE A 12 1.20 8.94 11.02
CA ILE A 12 1.38 7.51 11.30
C ILE A 12 0.37 6.68 10.49
N ALA A 13 -0.91 7.03 10.56
CA ALA A 13 -1.96 6.31 9.85
C ALA A 13 -1.77 6.36 8.31
N ARG A 14 -1.35 7.51 7.77
CA ARG A 14 -1.04 7.64 6.34
C ARG A 14 0.14 6.78 5.91
N TYR A 15 1.24 6.80 6.67
CA TYR A 15 2.44 6.04 6.34
C TYR A 15 2.20 4.53 6.45
N MET A 16 1.46 4.06 7.46
CA MET A 16 1.11 2.65 7.59
C MET A 16 0.24 2.16 6.43
N GLU A 17 -0.81 2.92 6.09
CA GLU A 17 -1.65 2.60 4.94
C GLU A 17 -0.82 2.65 3.63
N ARG A 18 0.16 3.56 3.51
CA ARG A 18 1.09 3.63 2.36
C ARG A 18 1.98 2.40 2.24
N ALA A 19 2.67 2.03 3.30
CA ALA A 19 3.51 0.83 3.33
C ALA A 19 2.70 -0.42 2.94
N GLU A 20 1.50 -0.59 3.51
CA GLU A 20 0.61 -1.71 3.20
C GLU A 20 0.22 -1.75 1.71
N ASN A 21 -0.11 -0.59 1.14
CA ASN A 21 -0.60 -0.51 -0.23
C ASN A 21 0.53 -0.68 -1.24
N VAL A 22 1.74 -0.20 -0.96
CA VAL A 22 2.92 -0.48 -1.79
C VAL A 22 3.25 -1.97 -1.76
N ALA A 23 3.24 -2.61 -0.58
CA ALA A 23 3.44 -4.06 -0.47
C ALA A 23 2.41 -4.84 -1.28
N ARG A 24 1.15 -4.43 -1.25
CA ARG A 24 0.09 -5.03 -2.05
C ARG A 24 0.28 -4.82 -3.55
N LEU A 25 0.67 -3.63 -4.00
CA LEU A 25 0.95 -3.37 -5.40
C LEU A 25 2.03 -4.31 -5.92
N ILE A 26 3.14 -4.45 -5.18
CA ILE A 26 4.22 -5.37 -5.54
C ILE A 26 3.73 -6.81 -5.58
N ASP A 27 3.04 -7.27 -4.53
CA ASP A 27 2.52 -8.63 -4.42
C ASP A 27 1.54 -9.00 -5.54
N VAL A 28 0.61 -8.10 -5.88
CA VAL A 28 -0.33 -8.30 -6.99
C VAL A 28 0.40 -8.34 -8.34
N ASN A 29 1.38 -7.46 -8.55
CA ASN A 29 2.18 -7.46 -9.78
C ASN A 29 2.98 -8.76 -9.92
N LEU A 30 3.56 -9.27 -8.83
CA LEU A 30 4.29 -10.54 -8.82
C LEU A 30 3.38 -11.71 -9.22
N HIS A 31 2.18 -11.81 -8.65
CA HIS A 31 1.21 -12.83 -9.04
C HIS A 31 0.77 -12.68 -10.49
N HIS A 32 0.44 -11.46 -10.92
CA HIS A 32 0.04 -11.20 -12.30
C HIS A 32 1.12 -11.61 -13.31
N MET A 33 2.40 -11.42 -12.99
CA MET A 33 3.51 -11.86 -13.85
C MET A 33 3.59 -13.38 -14.03
N LEU A 34 3.10 -14.18 -13.08
CA LEU A 34 3.05 -15.64 -13.22
C LEU A 34 2.01 -16.10 -14.26
N ASP A 35 0.95 -15.31 -14.43
CA ASP A 35 -0.16 -15.61 -15.34
C ASP A 35 0.08 -15.09 -16.77
N LEU A 36 1.16 -14.33 -17.00
CA LEU A 36 1.48 -13.75 -18.31
C LEU A 36 2.07 -14.79 -19.28
N PRO A 37 1.71 -14.75 -20.58
CA PRO A 37 2.35 -15.59 -21.58
C PRO A 37 3.86 -15.33 -21.68
N PRO A 38 4.66 -16.37 -21.99
CA PRO A 38 6.10 -16.21 -22.23
C PRO A 38 6.39 -15.12 -23.27
N GLY A 39 7.37 -14.25 -22.99
CA GLY A 39 7.76 -13.14 -23.87
C GLY A 39 6.95 -11.85 -23.66
N THR A 40 5.99 -11.82 -22.74
CA THR A 40 5.31 -10.58 -22.36
C THR A 40 6.26 -9.68 -21.56
N PRO A 41 6.44 -8.39 -21.92
CA PRO A 41 7.28 -7.47 -21.17
C PRO A 41 6.83 -7.30 -19.71
N GLU A 42 7.78 -7.25 -18.78
CA GLU A 42 7.48 -7.04 -17.36
C GLU A 42 6.84 -5.66 -17.12
N GLN A 43 5.84 -5.62 -16.23
CA GLN A 43 4.99 -4.44 -16.00
C GLN A 43 5.43 -3.59 -14.79
N TRP A 44 6.74 -3.54 -14.49
CA TRP A 44 7.26 -2.80 -13.34
C TRP A 44 7.19 -1.28 -13.51
N LYS A 45 7.33 -0.75 -14.73
CA LYS A 45 7.25 0.70 -14.98
C LYS A 45 5.84 1.26 -14.71
N PRO A 46 4.75 0.67 -15.23
CA PRO A 46 3.38 1.02 -14.82
C PRO A 46 3.15 0.95 -13.32
N LEU A 47 3.71 -0.07 -12.65
CA LEU A 47 3.58 -0.24 -11.21
C LEU A 47 4.13 0.97 -10.43
N VAL A 48 5.37 1.39 -10.76
CA VAL A 48 6.01 2.56 -10.15
C VAL A 48 5.28 3.86 -10.53
N ALA A 49 4.73 3.95 -11.75
CA ALA A 49 3.95 5.11 -12.16
C ALA A 49 2.72 5.35 -11.28
N VAL A 50 2.05 4.28 -10.86
CA VAL A 50 0.83 4.37 -10.06
C VAL A 50 1.06 4.72 -8.60
N THR A 51 2.29 4.58 -8.08
CA THR A 51 2.63 5.18 -6.79
C THR A 51 2.78 6.69 -6.88
N GLY A 52 2.93 7.25 -8.09
CA GLY A 52 3.18 8.67 -8.33
C GLY A 52 4.68 9.03 -8.28
N ASP A 53 5.57 8.03 -8.31
CA ASP A 53 7.00 8.23 -8.06
C ASP A 53 7.90 7.94 -9.28
N LEU A 54 7.33 7.74 -10.47
CA LEU A 54 8.08 7.39 -11.69
C LEU A 54 9.22 8.38 -12.00
N TYR A 55 9.01 9.67 -11.81
CA TYR A 55 10.06 10.67 -12.07
C TYR A 55 11.27 10.45 -11.14
N ARG A 56 11.02 10.28 -9.83
CA ARG A 56 12.08 9.99 -8.84
C ARG A 56 12.78 8.66 -9.12
N PHE A 57 12.02 7.67 -9.59
CA PHE A 57 12.58 6.38 -9.98
C PHE A 57 13.57 6.52 -11.14
N LEU A 58 13.16 7.21 -12.21
CA LEU A 58 14.01 7.39 -13.41
C LEU A 58 15.23 8.28 -13.16
N GLU A 59 15.19 9.16 -12.17
CA GLU A 59 16.38 9.92 -11.73
C GLU A 59 17.40 9.05 -10.99
N ARG A 60 16.97 7.95 -10.38
CA ARG A 60 17.79 7.11 -9.49
C ARG A 60 18.24 5.80 -10.13
N TYR A 61 17.44 5.24 -11.03
CA TYR A 61 17.67 3.95 -11.65
C TYR A 61 17.66 4.06 -13.17
N GLU A 62 18.73 3.58 -13.81
CA GLU A 62 18.89 3.63 -15.28
C GLU A 62 17.97 2.66 -16.02
N SER A 63 17.57 1.56 -15.36
CA SER A 63 16.73 0.52 -15.95
C SER A 63 15.54 0.17 -15.04
N THR A 64 14.44 -0.21 -15.69
CA THR A 64 13.25 -0.71 -14.99
C THR A 64 13.25 -2.23 -15.04
N SER A 65 13.71 -2.87 -13.96
CA SER A 65 13.63 -4.31 -13.76
C SER A 65 12.84 -4.60 -12.47
N ARG A 66 12.53 -5.88 -12.25
CA ARG A 66 12.00 -6.36 -10.97
C ARG A 66 12.81 -5.89 -9.78
N GLU A 67 14.13 -6.05 -9.85
CA GLU A 67 15.06 -5.76 -8.76
C GLU A 67 15.08 -4.26 -8.47
N THR A 68 15.20 -3.41 -9.50
CA THR A 68 15.24 -1.95 -9.30
C THR A 68 13.90 -1.40 -8.82
N ALA A 69 12.78 -1.94 -9.31
CA ALA A 69 11.45 -1.54 -8.86
C ALA A 69 11.16 -1.97 -7.42
N ILE A 70 11.50 -3.21 -7.04
CA ILE A 70 11.36 -3.69 -5.66
C ILE A 70 12.26 -2.89 -4.73
N GLU A 71 13.52 -2.66 -5.11
CA GLU A 71 14.44 -1.83 -4.33
C GLU A 71 13.84 -0.44 -4.08
N PHE A 72 13.43 0.26 -5.14
CA PHE A 72 12.88 1.61 -5.05
C PHE A 72 11.60 1.68 -4.20
N LEU A 73 10.70 0.71 -4.35
CA LEU A 73 9.40 0.71 -3.67
C LEU A 73 9.47 0.16 -2.24
N ALA A 74 10.37 -0.77 -1.94
CA ALA A 74 10.43 -1.42 -0.63
C ALA A 74 11.52 -0.82 0.27
N PHE A 75 12.73 -0.57 -0.25
CA PHE A 75 13.93 -0.38 0.58
C PHE A 75 14.64 0.96 0.40
N ASP A 76 14.53 1.61 -0.77
CA ASP A 76 15.30 2.82 -1.08
C ASP A 76 14.97 3.96 -0.08
N PRO A 77 15.94 4.40 0.75
CA PRO A 77 15.73 5.50 1.69
C PRO A 77 15.64 6.87 0.99
N GLY A 78 16.07 6.97 -0.26
CA GLY A 78 15.89 8.15 -1.10
C GLY A 78 14.49 8.28 -1.68
N ASN A 79 13.67 7.22 -1.63
CA ASN A 79 12.25 7.28 -1.90
C ASN A 79 11.47 7.49 -0.58
N PRO A 80 10.87 8.68 -0.33
CA PRO A 80 10.09 8.92 0.88
C PRO A 80 8.80 8.07 0.96
N ASN A 81 8.40 7.47 -0.16
CA ASN A 81 7.22 6.61 -0.26
C ASN A 81 7.57 5.11 -0.24
N SER A 82 8.84 4.73 -0.08
CA SER A 82 9.20 3.32 0.08
C SER A 82 8.62 2.75 1.39
N ILE A 83 8.42 1.43 1.44
CA ILE A 83 7.94 0.73 2.65
C ILE A 83 8.85 1.07 3.84
N PHE A 84 10.17 0.97 3.64
CA PHE A 84 11.17 1.35 4.64
C PHE A 84 10.99 2.79 5.13
N SER A 85 10.94 3.77 4.22
CA SER A 85 10.81 5.19 4.58
C SER A 85 9.50 5.50 5.30
N CYS A 86 8.40 4.88 4.87
CA CYS A 86 7.09 5.02 5.51
C CYS A 86 7.10 4.45 6.93
N LEU A 87 7.61 3.24 7.13
CA LEU A 87 7.68 2.61 8.46
C LEU A 87 8.62 3.39 9.38
N ARG A 88 9.75 3.89 8.86
CA ARG A 88 10.66 4.77 9.61
C ARG A 88 9.94 6.04 10.07
N ALA A 89 9.24 6.73 9.16
CA ALA A 89 8.54 7.97 9.47
C ALA A 89 7.36 7.75 10.44
N ALA A 90 6.61 6.66 10.27
CA ALA A 90 5.56 6.25 11.20
C ALA A 90 6.14 6.02 12.60
N ARG A 91 7.23 5.24 12.69
CA ARG A 91 7.89 4.93 13.96
C ARG A 91 8.39 6.19 14.65
N GLU A 92 9.04 7.11 13.94
CA GLU A 92 9.52 8.36 14.54
C GLU A 92 8.38 9.25 15.05
N ASN A 93 7.27 9.31 14.33
CA ASN A 93 6.07 9.99 14.80
C ASN A 93 5.52 9.33 16.08
N ALA A 94 5.35 8.00 16.08
CA ALA A 94 4.84 7.26 17.24
C ALA A 94 5.74 7.43 18.48
N ARG A 95 7.05 7.50 18.27
CA ARG A 95 8.04 7.74 19.35
C ARG A 95 7.83 9.07 20.03
N SER A 96 7.36 10.08 19.31
CA SER A 96 7.15 11.43 19.81
C SER A 96 5.84 11.63 20.58
N ILE A 97 4.91 10.67 20.49
CA ILE A 97 3.56 10.73 21.09
C ILE A 97 3.22 9.45 21.87
N ARG A 98 4.21 8.91 22.60
CA ARG A 98 4.09 7.64 23.38
C ARG A 98 3.05 7.68 24.50
N ASP A 99 2.61 8.87 24.89
CA ASP A 99 1.50 9.13 25.82
C ASP A 99 0.12 9.04 25.14
N VAL A 100 0.07 9.03 23.81
CA VAL A 100 -1.16 8.98 23.00
C VAL A 100 -1.36 7.63 22.33
N VAL A 101 -0.30 7.06 21.74
CA VAL A 101 -0.36 5.70 21.16
C VAL A 101 -0.25 4.65 22.26
N SER A 102 -0.94 3.52 22.11
CA SER A 102 -0.81 2.41 23.05
C SER A 102 0.57 1.75 22.97
N SER A 103 0.93 0.99 24.02
CA SER A 103 2.12 0.13 24.01
C SER A 103 2.12 -0.82 22.83
N ASP A 104 0.98 -1.44 22.55
CA ASP A 104 0.86 -2.50 21.55
C ASP A 104 1.04 -1.94 20.14
N MET A 105 0.48 -0.75 19.87
CA MET A 105 0.71 -0.03 18.62
C MET A 105 2.19 0.31 18.43
N TRP A 106 2.85 0.81 19.48
CA TRP A 106 4.27 1.16 19.43
C TRP A 106 5.13 -0.08 19.17
N GLU A 107 4.91 -1.16 19.91
CA GLU A 107 5.69 -2.39 19.82
C GLU A 107 5.54 -3.03 18.44
N HIS A 108 4.30 -3.14 17.95
CA HIS A 108 4.02 -3.68 16.62
C HIS A 108 4.67 -2.85 15.51
N LEU A 109 4.54 -1.53 15.55
CA LEU A 109 5.16 -0.64 14.57
C LEU A 109 6.69 -0.71 14.62
N ASN A 110 7.27 -0.74 15.82
CA ASN A 110 8.71 -0.85 16.00
C ASN A 110 9.23 -2.20 15.48
N ALA A 111 8.54 -3.31 15.79
CA ALA A 111 8.89 -4.63 15.29
C ALA A 111 8.80 -4.71 13.76
N THR A 112 7.74 -4.17 13.17
CA THR A 112 7.56 -4.10 11.71
C THR A 112 8.68 -3.30 11.04
N TYR A 113 9.04 -2.15 11.61
CA TYR A 113 10.18 -1.36 11.11
C TYR A 113 11.49 -2.16 11.20
N LEU A 114 11.77 -2.78 12.36
CA LEU A 114 12.99 -3.56 12.57
C LEU A 114 13.12 -4.69 11.55
N GLN A 115 12.02 -5.39 11.27
CA GLN A 115 11.97 -6.46 10.26
C GLN A 115 12.36 -5.98 8.86
N VAL A 116 11.95 -4.77 8.47
CA VAL A 116 12.25 -4.21 7.13
C VAL A 116 13.63 -3.56 7.09
N SER A 117 14.13 -3.07 8.23
CA SER A 117 15.47 -2.48 8.35
C SER A 117 16.57 -3.49 8.60
N ASP A 118 16.22 -4.76 8.77
CA ASP A 118 17.16 -5.86 9.02
C ASP A 118 18.09 -6.06 7.81
N ASP A 119 19.36 -6.37 8.07
CA ASP A 119 20.36 -6.58 7.01
C ASP A 119 19.97 -7.74 6.08
N ASP A 120 19.26 -8.75 6.60
CA ASP A 120 18.79 -9.91 5.83
C ASP A 120 17.48 -9.64 5.06
N ALA A 121 16.83 -8.48 5.23
CA ALA A 121 15.54 -8.19 4.61
C ALA A 121 15.57 -8.29 3.08
N HIS A 122 16.67 -7.86 2.45
CA HIS A 122 16.85 -7.98 1.00
C HIS A 122 16.92 -9.45 0.56
N GLU A 123 17.58 -10.30 1.34
CA GLU A 123 17.71 -11.71 1.03
C GLU A 123 16.37 -12.44 1.22
N ARG A 124 15.62 -12.11 2.29
CA ARG A 124 14.27 -12.62 2.51
C ARG A 124 13.33 -12.29 1.34
N VAL A 125 13.40 -11.08 0.80
CA VAL A 125 12.60 -10.69 -0.38
C VAL A 125 13.04 -11.44 -1.64
N ARG A 126 14.34 -11.70 -1.84
CA ARG A 126 14.81 -12.49 -2.99
C ARG A 126 14.33 -13.94 -2.92
N GLN A 127 14.39 -14.56 -1.75
CA GLN A 127 14.02 -15.95 -1.54
C GLN A 127 12.50 -16.16 -1.54
N SER A 128 11.77 -15.34 -0.77
CA SER A 128 10.34 -15.48 -0.52
C SER A 128 9.61 -14.13 -0.61
N PRO A 129 9.53 -13.50 -1.81
CA PRO A 129 8.95 -12.18 -1.97
C PRO A 129 7.47 -12.13 -1.56
N TYR A 130 6.69 -13.17 -1.91
CA TYR A 130 5.28 -13.26 -1.58
C TYR A 130 5.01 -13.32 -0.07
N GLU A 131 5.86 -14.06 0.66
CA GLU A 131 5.80 -14.16 2.12
C GLU A 131 6.12 -12.81 2.75
N PHE A 132 7.23 -12.19 2.34
CA PHE A 132 7.65 -10.89 2.86
C PHE A 132 6.58 -9.82 2.67
N PHE A 133 6.04 -9.65 1.45
CA PHE A 133 5.00 -8.64 1.22
C PHE A 133 3.66 -9.01 1.88
N SER A 134 3.40 -10.30 2.12
CA SER A 134 2.24 -10.74 2.90
C SER A 134 2.35 -10.40 4.38
N GLU A 135 3.54 -10.49 4.96
CA GLU A 135 3.80 -10.03 6.32
C GLU A 135 3.61 -8.51 6.46
N ILE A 136 4.09 -7.70 5.50
CA ILE A 136 3.86 -6.25 5.52
C ILE A 136 2.38 -5.91 5.40
N LYS A 137 1.64 -6.61 4.52
CA LYS A 137 0.18 -6.47 4.44
C LYS A 137 -0.51 -6.80 5.75
N LEU A 138 -0.09 -7.88 6.42
CA LEU A 138 -0.63 -8.29 7.71
C LEU A 138 -0.29 -7.29 8.81
N ALA A 139 0.91 -6.72 8.79
CA ALA A 139 1.34 -5.70 9.74
C ALA A 139 0.48 -4.44 9.65
N GLY A 140 0.11 -3.97 8.45
CA GLY A 140 -0.82 -2.86 8.29
C GLY A 140 -2.20 -3.13 8.89
N ARG A 141 -2.76 -4.31 8.62
CA ARG A 141 -4.06 -4.75 9.18
C ARG A 141 -4.03 -4.90 10.70
N LEU A 142 -2.95 -5.48 11.24
CA LEU A 142 -2.77 -5.63 12.68
C LEU A 142 -2.65 -4.25 13.35
N PHE A 143 -1.92 -3.31 12.74
CA PHE A 143 -1.85 -1.94 13.24
C PHE A 143 -3.23 -1.26 13.27
N GLU A 144 -4.06 -1.44 12.24
CA GLU A 144 -5.44 -0.94 12.23
C GLU A 144 -6.29 -1.55 13.36
N GLY A 145 -6.20 -2.87 13.56
CA GLY A 145 -6.91 -3.57 14.64
C GLY A 145 -6.47 -3.08 16.02
N LEU A 146 -5.16 -2.97 16.26
CA LEU A 146 -4.61 -2.43 17.51
C LEU A 146 -5.05 -0.98 17.75
N THR A 147 -5.08 -0.15 16.70
CA THR A 147 -5.56 1.23 16.80
C THR A 147 -7.01 1.29 17.28
N ASP A 148 -7.87 0.40 16.80
CA ASP A 148 -9.29 0.38 17.17
C ASP A 148 -9.55 -0.24 18.54
N ASP A 149 -8.77 -1.24 18.94
CA ASP A 149 -9.00 -1.99 20.18
C ASP A 149 -8.33 -1.36 21.41
N THR A 150 -7.21 -0.64 21.21
CA THR A 150 -6.35 -0.20 22.33
C THR A 150 -6.29 1.32 22.56
N MET A 151 -6.68 2.13 21.57
CA MET A 151 -6.75 3.59 21.76
C MET A 151 -8.13 4.01 22.28
N SER A 152 -8.17 5.08 23.07
CA SER A 152 -9.41 5.78 23.32
C SER A 152 -9.91 6.44 22.02
N HIS A 153 -11.17 6.21 21.66
CA HIS A 153 -11.87 6.80 20.50
C HIS A 153 -12.16 8.31 20.68
N GLY A 154 -11.16 9.09 21.07
CA GLY A 154 -11.19 10.54 21.16
C GLY A 154 -10.62 11.22 19.91
N GLU A 155 -10.20 12.47 20.07
CA GLU A 155 -9.71 13.31 18.97
C GLU A 155 -8.54 12.67 18.21
N ALA A 156 -7.53 12.15 18.92
CA ALA A 156 -6.36 11.53 18.29
C ALA A 156 -6.74 10.33 17.41
N TRP A 157 -7.66 9.48 17.88
CA TRP A 157 -8.18 8.36 17.10
C TRP A 157 -8.90 8.85 15.82
N HIS A 158 -9.70 9.92 15.94
CA HIS A 158 -10.36 10.52 14.78
C HIS A 158 -9.37 11.13 13.77
N PHE A 159 -8.29 11.78 14.23
CA PHE A 159 -7.22 12.27 13.33
C PHE A 159 -6.49 11.13 12.62
N GLY A 160 -6.21 10.04 13.31
CA GLY A 160 -5.66 8.83 12.69
C GLY A 160 -6.60 8.25 11.64
N ARG A 161 -7.89 8.13 11.95
CA ARG A 161 -8.92 7.69 10.99
C ARG A 161 -9.01 8.61 9.78
N MET A 162 -8.95 9.92 9.97
CA MET A 162 -8.93 10.90 8.88
C MET A 162 -7.70 10.72 7.97
N GLY A 163 -6.51 10.58 8.56
CA GLY A 163 -5.27 10.32 7.82
C GLY A 163 -5.40 9.08 6.94
N ARG A 164 -5.86 7.97 7.52
CA ARG A 164 -6.09 6.72 6.80
C ARG A 164 -7.06 6.89 5.62
N LEU A 165 -8.21 7.54 5.83
CA LEU A 165 -9.21 7.75 4.79
C LEU A 165 -8.68 8.65 3.65
N ILE A 166 -7.94 9.71 3.97
CA ILE A 166 -7.29 10.55 2.95
C ILE A 166 -6.29 9.74 2.12
N GLU A 167 -5.50 8.89 2.77
CA GLU A 167 -4.53 8.05 2.06
C GLU A 167 -5.21 6.99 1.17
N ARG A 168 -6.35 6.42 1.61
CA ARG A 168 -7.18 5.52 0.79
C ARG A 168 -7.77 6.26 -0.42
N GLY A 169 -8.23 7.49 -0.23
CA GLY A 169 -8.80 8.31 -1.30
C GLY A 169 -7.77 8.70 -2.35
N ASP A 170 -6.59 9.13 -1.90
CA ASP A 170 -5.44 9.45 -2.77
C ASP A 170 -5.10 8.24 -3.67
N LYS A 171 -4.99 7.05 -3.07
CA LYS A 171 -4.67 5.83 -3.83
C LYS A 171 -5.81 5.37 -4.73
N GLY A 172 -7.06 5.47 -4.28
CA GLY A 172 -8.23 5.18 -5.11
C GLY A 172 -8.23 6.02 -6.38
N SER A 173 -7.84 7.29 -6.28
CA SER A 173 -7.72 8.18 -7.44
C SER A 173 -6.58 7.77 -8.39
N ARG A 174 -5.43 7.34 -7.88
CA ARG A 174 -4.29 6.88 -8.73
C ARG A 174 -4.53 5.54 -9.41
N ILE A 175 -5.30 4.65 -8.78
CA ILE A 175 -5.66 3.36 -9.38
C ILE A 175 -6.53 3.58 -10.64
N ARG A 176 -7.31 4.66 -10.71
CA ARG A 176 -8.01 5.06 -11.96
C ARG A 176 -7.02 5.37 -13.09
N ASP A 177 -5.89 5.99 -12.77
CA ASP A 177 -4.86 6.37 -13.74
C ASP A 177 -4.03 5.18 -14.23
N PHE A 178 -4.02 4.05 -13.49
CA PHE A 178 -3.39 2.79 -13.91
C PHE A 178 -3.82 2.36 -15.32
N LYS A 179 -5.08 2.65 -15.71
CA LYS A 179 -5.61 2.40 -17.06
C LYS A 179 -4.82 3.09 -18.17
N HIS A 180 -4.27 4.28 -17.93
CA HIS A 180 -3.49 5.01 -18.95
C HIS A 180 -2.14 4.36 -19.22
N PHE A 181 -1.66 3.52 -18.29
CA PHE A 181 -0.38 2.83 -18.41
C PHE A 181 -0.51 1.40 -18.96
N LEU A 182 -1.72 0.89 -19.14
CA LEU A 182 -1.98 -0.40 -19.78
C LEU A 182 -2.24 -0.20 -21.29
N PRO A 183 -1.58 -0.96 -22.17
CA PRO A 183 -1.78 -0.85 -23.61
C PRO A 183 -3.22 -1.25 -23.97
N GLY A 184 -4.00 -0.31 -24.50
CA GLY A 184 -5.42 -0.53 -24.82
C GLY A 184 -5.66 -1.54 -25.95
N GLY A 185 -6.75 -2.31 -25.85
CA GLY A 185 -7.40 -2.97 -27.01
C GLY A 185 -7.45 -4.49 -27.04
N SER A 186 -7.16 -5.21 -25.95
CA SER A 186 -7.23 -6.69 -25.91
C SER A 186 -8.34 -7.17 -24.95
N PRO A 187 -8.86 -8.41 -25.07
CA PRO A 187 -9.72 -9.09 -24.06
C PRO A 187 -9.16 -9.16 -22.62
N MET A 188 -8.05 -8.47 -22.34
CA MET A 188 -7.42 -8.26 -21.05
C MET A 188 -8.25 -7.37 -20.08
N GLU A 189 -9.38 -6.79 -20.49
CA GLU A 189 -10.18 -5.88 -19.64
C GLU A 189 -10.63 -6.52 -18.31
N GLU A 190 -10.92 -7.82 -18.30
CA GLU A 190 -11.29 -8.55 -17.08
C GLU A 190 -10.07 -8.76 -16.16
N ILE A 191 -8.91 -9.08 -16.74
CA ILE A 191 -7.66 -9.25 -15.98
C ILE A 191 -7.23 -7.90 -15.39
N GLU A 192 -7.26 -6.83 -16.18
CA GLU A 192 -6.94 -5.46 -15.75
C GLU A 192 -7.88 -4.98 -14.63
N GLY A 193 -9.19 -5.21 -14.78
CA GLY A 193 -10.18 -4.90 -13.74
C GLY A 193 -9.94 -5.70 -12.46
N SER A 194 -9.50 -6.96 -12.59
CA SER A 194 -9.19 -7.81 -11.44
C SER A 194 -7.95 -7.34 -10.69
N VAL A 195 -6.91 -6.91 -11.40
CA VAL A 195 -5.67 -6.34 -10.83
C VAL A 195 -5.99 -5.06 -10.08
N VAL A 196 -6.75 -4.15 -10.69
CA VAL A 196 -7.22 -2.90 -10.06
C VAL A 196 -7.95 -3.19 -8.75
N LEU A 197 -8.89 -4.14 -8.76
CA LEU A 197 -9.63 -4.52 -7.57
C LEU A 197 -8.75 -5.23 -6.53
N GLN A 198 -7.79 -6.06 -6.94
CA GLN A 198 -6.84 -6.70 -6.02
C GLN A 198 -5.97 -5.66 -5.32
N CYS A 199 -5.45 -4.67 -6.05
CA CYS A 199 -4.68 -3.55 -5.50
C CYS A 199 -5.48 -2.72 -4.46
N ALA A 200 -6.80 -2.73 -4.55
CA ALA A 200 -7.69 -2.10 -3.56
C ALA A 200 -8.21 -3.06 -2.46
N SER A 201 -7.87 -4.37 -2.49
CA SER A 201 -8.52 -5.42 -1.67
C SER A 201 -10.04 -5.49 -1.86
N ALA A 202 -10.48 -5.22 -3.07
CA ALA A 202 -11.88 -5.11 -3.47
C ALA A 202 -12.40 -6.33 -4.24
N LEU A 203 -11.51 -7.17 -4.80
CA LEU A 203 -11.89 -8.18 -5.80
C LEU A 203 -12.94 -9.17 -5.29
N GLU A 204 -12.74 -9.74 -4.10
CA GLU A 204 -13.66 -10.74 -3.53
C GLU A 204 -15.04 -10.13 -3.25
N LEU A 205 -15.07 -8.95 -2.62
CA LEU A 205 -16.31 -8.27 -2.29
C LEU A 205 -17.07 -7.83 -3.56
N TYR A 206 -16.34 -7.31 -4.55
CA TYR A 206 -16.91 -6.97 -5.85
C TYR A 206 -17.54 -8.20 -6.52
N ARG A 207 -16.81 -9.32 -6.60
CA ARG A 207 -17.31 -10.56 -7.21
C ARG A 207 -18.53 -11.09 -6.49
N LYS A 208 -18.54 -11.03 -5.16
CA LYS A 208 -19.71 -11.44 -4.35
C LYS A 208 -20.95 -10.60 -4.65
N ARG A 209 -20.79 -9.29 -4.91
CA ARG A 209 -21.88 -8.34 -5.15
C ARG A 209 -22.34 -8.30 -6.60
N HIS A 210 -21.41 -8.29 -7.54
CA HIS A 210 -21.66 -7.99 -8.95
C HIS A 210 -21.39 -9.16 -9.90
N GLY A 211 -20.74 -10.23 -9.44
CA GLY A 211 -20.36 -11.37 -10.26
C GLY A 211 -19.23 -11.00 -11.23
N ARG A 212 -19.55 -10.87 -12.51
CA ARG A 212 -18.57 -10.55 -13.57
C ARG A 212 -18.04 -9.13 -13.42
N LEU A 213 -16.77 -8.94 -13.76
CA LEU A 213 -16.14 -7.62 -13.77
C LEU A 213 -16.73 -6.74 -14.87
N VAL A 214 -17.31 -5.62 -14.45
CA VAL A 214 -17.83 -4.56 -15.33
C VAL A 214 -17.10 -3.27 -14.98
N LYS A 215 -16.33 -2.78 -15.94
CA LYS A 215 -15.38 -1.67 -15.79
C LYS A 215 -16.00 -0.41 -15.19
N GLU A 216 -17.17 -0.02 -15.67
CA GLU A 216 -17.89 1.18 -15.23
C GLU A 216 -18.27 1.07 -13.75
N ARG A 217 -18.57 -0.14 -13.27
CA ARG A 217 -18.94 -0.40 -11.88
C ARG A 217 -17.74 -0.49 -10.95
N ILE A 218 -16.53 -0.75 -11.45
CA ILE A 218 -15.33 -0.87 -10.59
C ILE A 218 -15.02 0.47 -9.92
N VAL A 219 -15.10 1.57 -10.68
CA VAL A 219 -14.84 2.91 -10.14
C VAL A 219 -15.90 3.28 -9.09
N ASP A 220 -17.18 3.09 -9.43
CA ASP A 220 -18.28 3.35 -8.50
C ASP A 220 -18.18 2.47 -7.24
N PHE A 221 -17.77 1.21 -7.39
CA PHE A 221 -17.57 0.32 -6.26
C PHE A 221 -16.44 0.78 -5.34
N LEU A 222 -15.30 1.14 -5.91
CA LEU A 222 -14.13 1.58 -5.13
C LEU A 222 -14.35 2.92 -4.43
N LEU A 223 -15.15 3.80 -5.01
CA LEU A 223 -15.33 5.17 -4.52
C LEU A 223 -16.62 5.40 -3.75
N LEU A 224 -17.72 4.73 -4.09
CA LEU A 224 -19.08 5.09 -3.64
C LEU A 224 -19.80 3.98 -2.87
N ASP A 225 -19.27 2.75 -2.86
CA ASP A 225 -19.93 1.63 -2.20
C ASP A 225 -19.81 1.71 -0.68
N ARG A 226 -20.90 2.11 -0.02
CA ARG A 226 -20.96 2.29 1.44
C ARG A 226 -20.67 1.03 2.26
N GLU A 227 -20.74 -0.15 1.65
CA GLU A 227 -20.48 -1.43 2.30
C GLU A 227 -19.07 -1.95 2.03
N PHE A 228 -18.31 -1.28 1.14
CA PHE A 228 -16.90 -1.58 0.94
C PHE A 228 -16.05 -0.90 2.04
N PRO A 229 -15.34 -1.66 2.90
CA PRO A 229 -14.64 -1.06 4.06
C PRO A 229 -13.51 -0.08 3.70
N ARG A 230 -13.11 -0.01 2.42
CA ARG A 230 -12.08 0.88 1.93
C ARG A 230 -12.60 1.95 0.96
N SER A 231 -13.90 2.01 0.70
CA SER A 231 -14.49 3.18 0.05
C SER A 231 -14.32 4.41 0.94
N VAL A 232 -14.22 5.59 0.34
CA VAL A 232 -14.01 6.87 1.04
C VAL A 232 -15.28 7.70 1.05
#